data_AF-A0A6A6VCA2-F1
#
_entry.id   AF-A0A6A6VCA2-F1
#
_cell.length_a   1.000
_cell.length_b   1.000
_cell.length_c   1.000
_cell.angle_alpha   90.00
_cell.angle_beta   90.00
_cell.angle_gamma   90.00
#
_symmetry.space_group_name_H-M   'P 1'
#
loop_
_entity.id
_entity.type
_entity.pdbx_description
1 polymer ?
#
loop_
_entity_poly.entity_id
_entity_poly.type
_entity_poly.pdbx_seq_one_letter_code
_entity_poly.pdbx_strand_id
1 'polypeptide(L)'
;MATNHNLTGIYQFLPSWENSRPGPKTRGLWTMNMIICVGNLSKNLKHMAPGASYQVLGFDMRVHELVVPAYDPRRQRLDIRLVGPLDLSRNLDDRGQFISTKSYHVVPYYVQVVNGITIHQKERECDTRGSDKIWSKWKHEWRNGKWAKYSAHLDAIVKQHAKELGKVRNIVCLALGPLRTKTVFAPGYEKEHPRRFLQHLAAKHIRDQIEAYTGKKRSIPIIAQDPEYDDSCKRVLQRELGIQATEHFDGFKALTKDSLVICIAPSVDAVSMVCDLTSAHGGPRAILCDEIDMDTSFWHDANTNVAPWLRWHNWDGVTRSTKKEDGHLADRTSQLMAEYVGSCRQVSFGDFKDCVGIPQNEWRTTYHNLPTPAELKMELQELGGDKAKYKARRGKEFDQVFNFSKEKYAAEGKVIFGDLKFYVRKS
;
A
#
# COMPACT_ATOMS: atom_id res chain seq x y z
N MET A 1 14.98 25.76 -1.11
CA MET A 1 14.21 25.95 -2.36
C MET A 1 13.26 24.77 -2.50
N ALA A 2 11.96 24.98 -2.34
CA ALA A 2 10.96 23.94 -2.58
C ALA A 2 10.95 23.64 -4.08
N THR A 3 11.14 22.38 -4.45
CA THR A 3 11.01 21.95 -5.85
C THR A 3 9.54 21.66 -6.09
N ASN A 4 8.83 22.58 -6.75
CA ASN A 4 7.44 22.39 -7.13
C ASN A 4 7.32 21.11 -7.97
N HIS A 5 6.47 20.19 -7.55
CA HIS A 5 6.23 18.92 -8.25
C HIS A 5 5.23 19.15 -9.40
N ASN A 6 5.58 18.75 -10.63
CA ASN A 6 4.76 19.02 -11.81
C ASN A 6 3.70 17.92 -12.06
N LEU A 7 2.70 17.85 -11.20
CA LEU A 7 1.59 16.90 -11.37
C LEU A 7 0.75 17.21 -12.62
N THR A 8 0.65 18.49 -13.00
CA THR A 8 -0.01 18.95 -14.23
C THR A 8 0.57 18.26 -15.46
N GLY A 9 1.90 18.11 -15.54
CA GLY A 9 2.59 17.38 -16.59
C GLY A 9 2.16 15.91 -16.70
N ILE A 10 1.97 15.18 -15.60
CA ILE A 10 1.49 13.78 -15.63
C ILE A 10 0.11 13.71 -16.27
N TYR A 11 -0.80 14.61 -15.88
CA TYR A 11 -2.16 14.57 -16.38
C TYR A 11 -2.29 15.06 -17.83
N GLN A 12 -1.34 15.86 -18.34
CA GLN A 12 -1.26 16.22 -19.77
C GLN A 12 -0.52 15.19 -20.62
N PHE A 13 0.39 14.42 -20.02
CA PHE A 13 1.03 13.27 -20.65
C PHE A 13 0.00 12.22 -21.08
N LEU A 14 -1.08 12.03 -20.30
CA LEU A 14 -2.13 11.07 -20.60
C LEU A 14 -2.93 11.39 -21.89
N PRO A 15 -3.48 12.61 -22.12
CA PRO A 15 -4.20 12.96 -23.34
C PRO A 15 -3.31 13.23 -24.57
N SER A 16 -2.12 13.82 -24.39
CA SER A 16 -1.27 14.18 -25.55
C SER A 16 -0.80 12.96 -26.33
N TRP A 17 -0.70 11.81 -25.66
CA TRP A 17 -0.38 10.53 -26.26
C TRP A 17 -1.55 9.93 -27.08
N GLU A 18 -2.80 10.23 -26.71
CA GLU A 18 -4.01 9.70 -27.35
C GLU A 18 -4.27 10.26 -28.75
N ASN A 19 -3.81 11.48 -29.03
CA ASN A 19 -4.08 12.15 -30.31
C ASN A 19 -3.32 11.57 -31.51
N SER A 20 -2.41 10.60 -31.29
CA SER A 20 -1.56 10.04 -32.35
C SER A 20 -1.97 8.65 -32.86
N ARG A 21 -3.00 8.00 -32.29
CA ARG A 21 -3.44 6.66 -32.75
C ARG A 21 -4.97 6.49 -32.73
N PRO A 22 -5.59 5.94 -33.79
CA PRO A 22 -7.00 5.57 -33.78
C PRO A 22 -7.21 4.36 -32.87
N GLY A 23 -7.80 4.58 -31.68
CA GLY A 23 -8.08 3.53 -30.70
C GLY A 23 -8.80 4.08 -29.45
N PRO A 24 -9.31 3.22 -28.56
CA PRO A 24 -10.08 3.65 -27.38
C PRO A 24 -9.27 4.62 -26.49
N LYS A 25 -9.90 5.76 -26.21
CA LYS A 25 -9.34 7.05 -25.74
C LYS A 25 -9.03 7.13 -24.23
N THR A 26 -8.42 6.11 -23.63
CA THR A 26 -7.88 6.20 -22.26
C THR A 26 -6.79 5.14 -22.08
N ARG A 27 -5.51 5.51 -22.22
CA ARG A 27 -4.41 4.67 -21.72
C ARG A 27 -3.97 5.21 -20.36
N GLY A 28 -4.09 4.39 -19.32
CA GLY A 28 -3.45 4.66 -18.04
C GLY A 28 -1.92 4.64 -18.14
N LEU A 29 -1.23 5.16 -17.12
CA LEU A 29 0.25 5.14 -17.07
C LEU A 29 0.76 3.70 -17.06
N TRP A 30 0.13 2.85 -16.26
CA TRP A 30 0.46 1.43 -16.17
C TRP A 30 -0.31 0.60 -17.21
N THR A 31 0.41 -0.28 -17.89
CA THR A 31 -0.20 -1.26 -18.82
C THR A 31 -0.01 -2.68 -18.31
N MET A 32 -0.91 -3.58 -18.73
CA MET A 32 -0.76 -5.01 -18.40
C MET A 32 0.56 -5.59 -18.93
N ASN A 33 1.07 -5.10 -20.06
CA ASN A 33 2.38 -5.51 -20.58
C ASN A 33 3.51 -5.12 -19.63
N MET A 34 3.50 -3.90 -19.06
CA MET A 34 4.48 -3.50 -18.05
C MET A 34 4.41 -4.41 -16.82
N ILE A 35 3.20 -4.78 -16.38
CA ILE A 35 2.99 -5.72 -15.26
C ILE A 35 3.52 -7.12 -15.58
N ILE A 36 3.32 -7.61 -16.80
CA ILE A 36 3.88 -8.88 -17.25
C ILE A 36 5.42 -8.82 -17.26
N CYS A 37 5.99 -7.76 -17.83
CA CYS A 37 7.44 -7.58 -17.88
C CYS A 37 8.08 -7.50 -16.49
N VAL A 38 7.52 -6.71 -15.57
CA VAL A 38 8.03 -6.62 -14.19
C VAL A 38 7.84 -7.93 -13.43
N GLY A 39 6.75 -8.66 -13.66
CA GLY A 39 6.54 -9.98 -13.09
C GLY A 39 7.57 -11.01 -13.57
N ASN A 40 7.90 -11.00 -14.86
CA ASN A 40 8.96 -11.86 -15.41
C ASN A 40 10.34 -11.47 -14.88
N LEU A 41 10.64 -10.18 -14.76
CA LEU A 41 11.87 -9.71 -14.12
C LEU A 41 11.96 -10.17 -12.66
N SER A 42 10.87 -10.01 -11.90
CA SER A 42 10.78 -10.41 -10.49
C SER A 42 11.13 -11.89 -10.27
N LYS A 43 10.68 -12.78 -11.16
CA LYS A 43 10.99 -14.23 -11.12
C LYS A 43 12.48 -14.51 -11.32
N ASN A 44 13.17 -13.66 -12.06
CA ASN A 44 14.56 -13.85 -12.45
C ASN A 44 15.57 -13.07 -11.58
N LEU A 45 15.13 -12.17 -10.70
CA LEU A 45 16.02 -11.31 -9.88
C LEU A 45 17.14 -12.08 -9.18
N LYS A 46 16.84 -13.24 -8.59
CA LYS A 46 17.81 -14.05 -7.84
C LYS A 46 18.94 -14.64 -8.71
N HIS A 47 18.75 -14.64 -10.03
CA HIS A 47 19.70 -15.18 -11.01
C HIS A 47 20.46 -14.08 -11.75
N MET A 48 20.17 -12.81 -11.49
CA MET A 48 20.81 -11.70 -12.19
C MET A 48 22.19 -11.40 -11.61
N ALA A 49 23.20 -11.35 -12.47
CA ALA A 49 24.55 -10.94 -12.07
C ALA A 49 24.68 -9.40 -12.02
N PRO A 50 25.56 -8.85 -11.17
CA PRO A 50 25.98 -7.45 -11.26
C PRO A 50 26.39 -7.08 -12.69
N GLY A 51 25.89 -5.96 -13.22
CA GLY A 51 26.21 -5.51 -14.58
C GLY A 51 25.43 -6.22 -15.70
N ALA A 52 24.62 -7.23 -15.40
CA ALA A 52 23.73 -7.82 -16.41
C ALA A 52 22.71 -6.79 -16.92
N SER A 53 22.42 -6.78 -18.21
CA SER A 53 21.38 -5.92 -18.78
C SER A 53 20.01 -6.58 -18.77
N TYR A 54 18.96 -5.77 -18.71
CA TYR A 54 17.58 -6.21 -18.80
C TYR A 54 16.72 -5.16 -19.50
N GLN A 55 15.65 -5.62 -20.13
CA GLN A 55 14.75 -4.77 -20.89
C GLN A 55 13.52 -4.37 -20.07
N VAL A 56 13.11 -3.10 -20.19
CA VAL A 56 11.92 -2.54 -19.55
C VAL A 56 11.09 -1.78 -20.58
N LEU A 57 9.79 -2.05 -20.63
CA LEU A 57 8.86 -1.22 -21.40
C LEU A 57 8.61 0.09 -20.63
N GLY A 58 9.09 1.20 -21.18
CA GLY A 58 8.96 2.54 -20.59
C GLY A 58 7.56 3.11 -20.68
N PHE A 59 7.31 4.19 -19.94
CA PHE A 59 6.08 4.99 -20.04
C PHE A 59 5.92 5.64 -21.42
N ASP A 60 7.02 5.88 -22.12
CA ASP A 60 7.05 6.28 -23.54
C ASP A 60 6.74 5.13 -24.51
N MET A 61 6.45 3.94 -23.98
CA MET A 61 6.19 2.68 -24.68
C MET A 61 7.32 2.22 -25.60
N ARG A 62 8.55 2.67 -25.32
CA ARG A 62 9.77 2.14 -25.93
C ARG A 62 10.38 1.10 -25.01
N VAL A 63 11.15 0.19 -25.58
CA VAL A 63 11.95 -0.74 -24.79
C VAL A 63 13.25 -0.05 -24.42
N HIS A 64 13.51 0.02 -23.12
CA HIS A 64 14.74 0.58 -22.56
C HIS A 64 15.60 -0.55 -22.01
N GLU A 65 16.89 -0.50 -22.33
CA GLU A 65 17.89 -1.37 -21.70
C GLU A 65 18.40 -0.70 -20.43
N LEU A 66 18.32 -1.43 -19.32
CA LEU A 66 18.83 -1.03 -18.01
C LEU A 66 19.86 -2.05 -17.54
N VAL A 67 20.69 -1.64 -16.57
CA VAL A 67 21.75 -2.49 -16.03
C VAL A 67 21.49 -2.78 -14.55
N VAL A 68 21.73 -4.03 -14.14
CA VAL A 68 21.68 -4.45 -12.74
C VAL A 68 22.79 -3.74 -11.97
N PRO A 69 22.47 -2.98 -10.92
CA PRO A 69 23.46 -2.27 -10.12
C PRO A 69 24.47 -3.25 -9.49
N ALA A 70 25.68 -2.78 -9.24
CA ALA A 70 26.68 -3.56 -8.50
C ALA A 70 26.16 -3.89 -7.09
N TYR A 71 26.25 -5.16 -6.67
CA TYR A 71 25.85 -5.60 -5.35
C TYR A 71 26.66 -6.81 -4.87
N ASP A 72 26.78 -6.97 -3.55
CA ASP A 72 27.34 -8.17 -2.92
C ASP A 72 26.21 -9.16 -2.58
N PRO A 73 26.06 -10.28 -3.31
CA PRO A 73 24.98 -11.25 -3.05
C PRO A 73 25.06 -11.93 -1.68
N ARG A 74 26.20 -11.80 -0.95
CA ARG A 74 26.33 -12.31 0.42
C ARG A 74 25.70 -11.39 1.47
N ARG A 75 25.56 -10.09 1.16
CA ARG A 75 25.14 -9.06 2.12
C ARG A 75 23.89 -8.29 1.67
N GLN A 76 23.63 -8.31 0.37
CA GLN A 76 22.61 -7.50 -0.28
C GLN A 76 21.73 -8.40 -1.15
N ARG A 77 20.51 -7.92 -1.39
CA ARG A 77 19.59 -8.55 -2.33
C ARG A 77 19.12 -7.51 -3.34
N LEU A 78 18.67 -8.01 -4.48
CA LEU A 78 18.01 -7.19 -5.48
C LEU A 78 16.52 -7.09 -5.14
N ASP A 79 15.96 -5.91 -5.36
CA ASP A 79 14.53 -5.65 -5.27
C ASP A 79 14.06 -4.84 -6.49
N ILE A 80 12.76 -4.81 -6.75
CA ILE A 80 12.17 -3.98 -7.79
C ILE A 80 11.60 -2.72 -7.16
N ARG A 81 12.09 -1.56 -7.61
CA ARG A 81 11.49 -0.27 -7.28
C ARG A 81 10.47 0.11 -8.35
N LEU A 82 9.24 0.35 -7.93
CA LEU A 82 8.22 0.96 -8.77
C LEU A 82 8.40 2.48 -8.76
N VAL A 83 8.26 3.11 -9.93
CA VAL A 83 8.24 4.56 -10.08
C VAL A 83 6.80 5.03 -9.91
N GLY A 84 6.52 5.66 -8.77
CA GLY A 84 5.21 6.26 -8.50
C GLY A 84 5.00 7.56 -9.28
N PRO A 85 3.77 8.08 -9.33
CA PRO A 85 3.47 9.33 -10.02
C PRO A 85 4.38 10.48 -9.57
N LEU A 86 4.64 10.62 -8.26
CA LEU A 86 5.52 11.68 -7.75
C LEU A 86 6.95 11.61 -8.30
N ASP A 87 7.51 10.42 -8.47
CA ASP A 87 8.84 10.27 -9.06
C ASP A 87 8.80 10.56 -10.57
N LEU A 88 7.70 10.21 -11.24
CA LEU A 88 7.48 10.50 -12.67
C LEU A 88 7.28 12.00 -12.95
N SER A 89 6.49 12.73 -12.15
CA SER A 89 6.23 14.18 -12.36
C SER A 89 7.50 15.00 -12.30
N ARG A 90 8.50 14.57 -11.53
CA ARG A 90 9.81 15.24 -11.46
C ARG A 90 10.56 15.23 -12.78
N ASN A 91 10.18 14.35 -13.71
CA ASN A 91 10.75 14.25 -15.05
C ASN A 91 9.80 14.74 -16.14
N LEU A 92 8.68 15.40 -15.80
CA LEU A 92 7.74 15.96 -16.79
C LEU A 92 7.73 17.49 -16.74
N ASP A 93 7.69 18.12 -17.91
CA ASP A 93 7.44 19.55 -18.04
C ASP A 93 5.94 19.88 -17.99
N ASP A 94 5.60 21.18 -18.04
CA ASP A 94 4.21 21.65 -17.94
C ASP A 94 3.33 21.21 -19.10
N ARG A 95 3.92 20.65 -20.16
CA ARG A 95 3.25 20.09 -21.35
C ARG A 95 3.13 18.57 -21.29
N GLY A 96 3.59 17.96 -20.19
CA GLY A 96 3.68 16.52 -20.03
C GLY A 96 4.76 15.87 -20.89
N GLN A 97 5.77 16.59 -21.35
CA GLN A 97 6.90 16.00 -22.06
C GLN A 97 8.02 15.62 -21.08
N PHE A 98 8.75 14.55 -21.39
CA PHE A 98 9.90 14.15 -20.57
C PHE A 98 11.02 15.20 -20.63
N ILE A 99 11.40 15.75 -19.47
CA ILE A 99 12.53 16.67 -19.31
C ILE A 99 13.84 15.95 -19.65
N SER A 100 13.97 14.69 -19.24
CA SER A 100 15.09 13.82 -19.57
C SER A 100 14.59 12.49 -20.13
N THR A 101 15.15 12.08 -21.27
CA THR A 101 14.89 10.80 -21.91
C THR A 101 15.87 9.71 -21.49
N LYS A 102 16.69 9.94 -20.46
CA LYS A 102 17.53 8.89 -19.87
C LYS A 102 16.66 7.74 -19.39
N SER A 103 17.06 6.50 -19.68
CA SER A 103 16.25 5.29 -19.48
C SER A 103 15.61 5.22 -18.08
N TYR A 104 16.36 5.50 -17.01
CA TYR A 104 15.84 5.44 -15.63
C TYR A 104 14.73 6.45 -15.31
N HIS A 105 14.58 7.53 -16.08
CA HIS A 105 13.59 8.57 -15.81
C HIS A 105 12.26 8.37 -16.55
N VAL A 106 12.22 7.41 -17.49
CA VAL A 106 11.05 7.16 -18.34
C VAL A 106 10.52 5.73 -18.17
N VAL A 107 11.06 4.95 -17.24
CA VAL A 107 10.65 3.57 -16.98
C VAL A 107 9.73 3.46 -15.75
N PRO A 108 8.76 2.53 -15.77
CA PRO A 108 7.85 2.30 -14.64
C PRO A 108 8.51 1.60 -13.45
N TYR A 109 9.64 0.94 -13.66
CA TYR A 109 10.35 0.24 -12.60
C TYR A 109 11.83 0.03 -12.95
N TYR A 110 12.64 -0.22 -11.92
CA TYR A 110 14.03 -0.61 -12.07
C TYR A 110 14.51 -1.49 -10.90
N VAL A 111 15.60 -2.23 -11.13
CA VAL A 111 16.26 -3.03 -10.10
C VAL A 111 17.03 -2.11 -9.17
N GLN A 112 16.83 -2.27 -7.86
CA GLN A 112 17.58 -1.59 -6.82
C GLN A 112 18.29 -2.59 -5.91
N VAL A 113 19.40 -2.17 -5.33
CA VAL A 113 20.09 -2.92 -4.28
C VAL A 113 19.49 -2.54 -2.94
N VAL A 114 19.10 -3.54 -2.16
CA VAL A 114 18.68 -3.33 -0.78
C VAL A 114 19.61 -4.10 0.15
N ASN A 115 20.05 -3.44 1.21
CA ASN A 115 20.80 -4.09 2.27
C ASN A 115 19.90 -5.14 2.92
N GLY A 116 20.39 -6.38 3.03
CA GLY A 116 19.55 -7.51 3.42
C GLY A 116 19.08 -7.38 4.87
N ILE A 117 17.76 -7.23 5.06
CA ILE A 117 17.10 -7.96 6.14
C ILE A 117 17.10 -9.42 5.68
N THR A 118 17.74 -10.31 6.43
CA THR A 118 17.89 -11.71 6.02
C THR A 118 16.51 -12.37 5.90
N ILE A 119 16.37 -13.38 5.02
CA ILE A 119 15.13 -14.20 4.94
C ILE A 119 14.76 -14.70 6.35
N HIS A 120 15.76 -15.12 7.13
CA HIS A 120 15.57 -15.50 8.53
C HIS A 120 15.09 -14.38 9.44
N GLN A 121 15.43 -13.11 9.19
CA GLN A 121 14.85 -11.99 9.93
C GLN A 121 13.39 -11.77 9.55
N LYS A 122 13.02 -11.90 8.27
CA LYS A 122 11.61 -11.86 7.85
C LYS A 122 10.80 -13.01 8.45
N GLU A 123 11.32 -14.23 8.39
CA GLU A 123 10.68 -15.44 8.94
C GLU A 123 10.56 -15.39 10.47
N ARG A 124 11.57 -14.87 11.17
CA ARG A 124 11.50 -14.63 12.62
C ARG A 124 10.45 -13.57 12.97
N GLU A 125 10.32 -12.54 12.15
CA GLU A 125 9.34 -11.47 12.36
C GLU A 125 7.89 -11.92 12.14
N CYS A 126 7.67 -12.98 11.34
CA CYS A 126 6.36 -13.59 11.12
C CYS A 126 6.25 -15.00 11.74
N ASP A 127 6.98 -15.32 12.82
CA ASP A 127 6.83 -16.61 13.48
C ASP A 127 5.39 -16.78 14.00
N THR A 128 4.57 -17.52 13.25
CA THR A 128 3.18 -17.76 13.56
C THR A 128 2.99 -19.01 14.41
N ARG A 129 4.06 -19.67 14.88
CA ARG A 129 3.94 -20.84 15.76
C ARG A 129 3.23 -20.46 17.05
N GLY A 130 2.23 -21.25 17.43
CA GLY A 130 1.39 -20.97 18.61
C GLY A 130 0.41 -19.80 18.46
N SER A 131 0.30 -19.19 17.27
CA SER A 131 -0.59 -18.04 17.03
C SER A 131 -2.06 -18.42 16.80
N ASP A 132 -2.41 -19.71 16.74
CA ASP A 132 -3.78 -20.17 16.46
C ASP A 132 -4.82 -19.63 17.46
N LYS A 133 -4.41 -19.50 18.73
CA LYS A 133 -5.25 -18.87 19.77
C LYS A 133 -5.49 -17.38 19.48
N ILE A 134 -4.48 -16.68 18.96
CA ILE A 134 -4.55 -15.26 18.61
C ILE A 134 -5.47 -15.05 17.41
N TRP A 135 -5.32 -15.84 16.34
CA TRP A 135 -6.19 -15.78 15.16
C TRP A 135 -7.64 -16.05 15.53
N SER A 136 -7.88 -17.06 16.37
CA SER A 136 -9.21 -17.42 16.85
C SER A 136 -9.83 -16.32 17.71
N LYS A 137 -9.06 -15.73 18.63
CA LYS A 137 -9.45 -14.55 19.39
C LYS A 137 -9.83 -13.40 18.47
N TRP A 138 -9.03 -13.10 17.45
CA TRP A 138 -9.33 -11.98 16.56
C TRP A 138 -10.55 -12.23 15.67
N LYS A 139 -10.76 -13.46 15.20
CA LYS A 139 -12.00 -13.86 14.52
C LYS A 139 -13.23 -13.72 15.42
N HIS A 140 -13.10 -14.02 16.71
CA HIS A 140 -14.16 -13.82 17.69
C HIS A 140 -14.44 -12.32 17.91
N GLU A 141 -13.42 -11.51 18.15
CA GLU A 141 -13.53 -10.06 18.33
C GLU A 141 -14.13 -9.34 17.10
N TRP A 142 -13.84 -9.85 15.89
CA TRP A 142 -14.43 -9.39 14.63
C TRP A 142 -15.94 -9.61 14.55
N ARG A 143 -16.43 -10.71 15.11
CA ARG A 143 -17.85 -11.08 15.04
C ARG A 143 -18.66 -10.54 16.22
N ASN A 144 -18.10 -10.66 17.43
CA ASN A 144 -18.85 -10.50 18.67
C ASN A 144 -18.24 -9.46 19.62
N GLY A 145 -17.02 -8.97 19.33
CA GLY A 145 -16.28 -8.12 20.25
C GLY A 145 -16.09 -6.71 19.71
N LYS A 146 -14.93 -6.13 20.02
CA LYS A 146 -14.67 -4.70 19.78
C LYS A 146 -14.64 -4.29 18.30
N TRP A 147 -14.58 -5.25 17.38
CA TRP A 147 -14.58 -5.00 15.94
C TRP A 147 -15.89 -5.36 15.25
N ALA A 148 -16.91 -5.84 15.99
CA ALA A 148 -18.23 -6.20 15.45
C ALA A 148 -18.90 -5.04 14.70
N LYS A 149 -18.68 -3.79 15.13
CA LYS A 149 -19.20 -2.61 14.42
C LYS A 149 -18.65 -2.48 12.98
N TYR A 150 -17.41 -2.88 12.74
CA TYR A 150 -16.80 -2.79 11.41
C TYR A 150 -17.30 -3.91 10.50
N SER A 151 -17.47 -5.13 11.04
CA SER A 151 -18.06 -6.23 10.27
C SER A 151 -19.53 -5.95 9.92
N ALA A 152 -20.32 -5.43 10.86
CA ALA A 152 -21.69 -5.00 10.60
C ALA A 152 -21.77 -3.86 9.56
N HIS A 153 -20.83 -2.91 9.58
CA HIS A 153 -20.76 -1.86 8.58
C HIS A 153 -20.45 -2.41 7.18
N LEU A 154 -19.50 -3.33 7.06
CA LEU A 154 -19.20 -3.99 5.79
C LEU A 154 -20.39 -4.82 5.28
N ASP A 155 -21.10 -5.52 6.17
CA ASP A 155 -22.33 -6.23 5.81
C ASP A 155 -23.39 -5.28 5.24
N ALA A 156 -23.63 -4.14 5.89
CA ALA A 156 -24.57 -3.14 5.41
C ALA A 156 -24.21 -2.61 4.00
N ILE A 157 -22.93 -2.32 3.76
CA ILE A 157 -22.43 -1.89 2.44
C ILE A 157 -22.63 -3.01 1.40
N VAL A 158 -22.23 -4.25 1.72
CA VAL A 158 -22.34 -5.36 0.77
C VAL A 158 -23.82 -5.62 0.43
N LYS A 159 -24.71 -5.55 1.42
CA LYS A 159 -26.15 -5.67 1.24
C LYS A 159 -26.71 -4.56 0.35
N GLN A 160 -26.31 -3.32 0.59
CA GLN A 160 -26.71 -2.15 -0.21
C GLN A 160 -26.34 -2.31 -1.69
N HIS A 161 -25.18 -2.91 -1.96
CA HIS A 161 -24.63 -3.07 -3.32
C HIS A 161 -24.70 -4.52 -3.83
N ALA A 162 -25.58 -5.36 -3.27
CA ALA A 162 -25.60 -6.80 -3.55
C ALA A 162 -25.79 -7.11 -5.04
N LYS A 163 -26.56 -6.29 -5.77
CA LYS A 163 -26.80 -6.45 -7.21
C LYS A 163 -25.52 -6.24 -8.02
N GLU A 164 -24.79 -5.18 -7.77
CA GLU A 164 -23.54 -4.85 -8.45
C GLU A 164 -22.43 -5.84 -8.05
N LEU A 165 -22.34 -6.15 -6.75
CA LEU A 165 -21.36 -7.08 -6.20
C LEU A 165 -21.63 -8.54 -6.59
N GLY A 166 -22.86 -8.88 -6.96
CA GLY A 166 -23.20 -10.18 -7.55
C GLY A 166 -22.44 -10.49 -8.85
N LYS A 167 -21.88 -9.48 -9.51
CA LYS A 167 -21.03 -9.67 -10.70
C LYS A 167 -19.56 -9.96 -10.36
N VAL A 168 -19.14 -9.80 -9.10
CA VAL A 168 -17.74 -10.01 -8.68
C VAL A 168 -17.30 -11.45 -8.92
N ARG A 169 -16.21 -11.66 -9.66
CA ARG A 169 -15.66 -12.98 -9.98
C ARG A 169 -14.44 -13.36 -9.15
N ASN A 170 -13.73 -12.36 -8.62
CA ASN A 170 -12.59 -12.53 -7.73
C ASN A 170 -12.42 -11.30 -6.84
N ILE A 171 -11.81 -11.50 -5.67
CA ILE A 171 -11.35 -10.43 -4.79
C ILE A 171 -9.83 -10.40 -4.87
N VAL A 172 -9.25 -9.22 -5.11
CA VAL A 172 -7.81 -9.02 -5.20
C VAL A 172 -7.37 -8.08 -4.07
N CYS A 173 -6.62 -8.62 -3.12
CA CYS A 173 -6.03 -7.90 -2.01
C CYS A 173 -4.60 -7.48 -2.36
N LEU A 174 -4.28 -6.19 -2.27
CA LEU A 174 -2.97 -5.65 -2.60
C LEU A 174 -2.40 -4.91 -1.39
N ALA A 175 -1.14 -5.18 -1.07
CA ALA A 175 -0.36 -4.43 -0.08
C ALA A 175 -0.99 -4.38 1.33
N LEU A 176 -1.57 -5.49 1.82
CA LEU A 176 -2.22 -5.57 3.15
C LEU A 176 -1.25 -5.89 4.30
N GLY A 177 0.05 -6.03 3.99
CA GLY A 177 1.13 -6.28 4.92
C GLY A 177 1.19 -7.72 5.47
N PRO A 178 2.34 -8.12 6.05
CA PRO A 178 2.59 -9.48 6.52
C PRO A 178 1.87 -9.78 7.84
N LEU A 179 1.49 -11.04 8.04
CA LEU A 179 0.67 -11.50 9.18
C LEU A 179 1.46 -11.65 10.48
N ARG A 180 2.17 -10.60 10.89
CA ARG A 180 2.85 -10.54 12.19
C ARG A 180 1.79 -10.44 13.28
N THR A 181 1.75 -11.41 14.19
CA THR A 181 0.86 -11.33 15.35
C THR A 181 1.28 -10.24 16.31
N LYS A 182 2.57 -9.94 16.35
CA LYS A 182 3.18 -9.02 17.30
C LYS A 182 4.10 -8.05 16.58
N THR A 183 4.12 -6.81 17.05
CA THR A 183 5.16 -5.84 16.70
C THR A 183 6.07 -5.63 17.90
N VAL A 184 7.38 -5.73 17.67
CA VAL A 184 8.40 -5.44 18.68
C VAL A 184 8.77 -3.97 18.54
N PHE A 185 8.20 -3.12 19.39
CA PHE A 185 8.54 -1.70 19.43
C PHE A 185 9.81 -1.47 20.23
N ALA A 186 9.92 -2.17 21.36
CA ALA A 186 11.13 -2.32 22.14
C ALA A 186 11.21 -3.78 22.58
N PRO A 187 12.41 -4.38 22.69
CA PRO A 187 12.57 -5.72 23.25
C PRO A 187 11.76 -5.91 24.53
N GLY A 188 10.99 -7.01 24.57
CA GLY A 188 10.01 -7.37 25.59
C GLY A 188 8.85 -6.38 25.81
N TYR A 189 8.56 -5.53 24.83
CA TYR A 189 7.26 -4.90 24.61
C TYR A 189 6.73 -5.38 23.26
N GLU A 190 6.16 -6.59 23.28
CA GLU A 190 5.48 -7.16 22.13
C GLU A 190 3.99 -6.89 22.27
N LYS A 191 3.40 -6.19 21.29
CA LYS A 191 1.96 -5.95 21.28
C LYS A 191 1.31 -6.68 20.13
N GLU A 192 0.13 -7.25 20.39
CA GLU A 192 -0.74 -7.77 19.35
C GLU A 192 -0.94 -6.73 18.24
N HIS A 193 -0.68 -7.11 16.98
CA HIS A 193 -0.80 -6.25 15.81
C HIS A 193 -1.90 -6.78 14.86
N PRO A 194 -3.18 -6.68 15.27
CA PRO A 194 -4.29 -7.31 14.54
C PRO A 194 -4.58 -6.70 13.17
N ARG A 195 -4.14 -5.47 12.92
CA ARG A 195 -4.52 -4.67 11.73
C ARG A 195 -4.42 -5.46 10.43
N ARG A 196 -3.26 -6.05 10.16
CA ARG A 196 -2.98 -6.76 8.89
C ARG A 196 -3.86 -8.00 8.74
N PHE A 197 -3.98 -8.84 9.77
CA PHE A 197 -4.88 -10.01 9.72
C PHE A 197 -6.35 -9.59 9.55
N LEU A 198 -6.78 -8.52 10.22
CA LEU A 198 -8.15 -8.03 10.13
C LEU A 198 -8.51 -7.49 8.75
N GLN A 199 -7.58 -6.88 8.02
CA GLN A 199 -7.82 -6.48 6.63
C GLN A 199 -8.11 -7.69 5.73
N HIS A 200 -7.40 -8.80 5.92
CA HIS A 200 -7.66 -10.06 5.21
C HIS A 200 -8.97 -10.71 5.68
N LEU A 201 -9.28 -10.62 6.97
CA LEU A 201 -10.55 -11.08 7.51
C LEU A 201 -11.73 -10.29 6.94
N ALA A 202 -11.56 -8.98 6.70
CA ALA A 202 -12.54 -8.15 6.00
C ALA A 202 -12.76 -8.64 4.56
N ALA A 203 -11.69 -8.98 3.82
CA ALA A 203 -11.78 -9.58 2.49
C ALA A 203 -12.61 -10.87 2.49
N LYS A 204 -12.32 -11.77 3.45
CA LYS A 204 -13.08 -13.00 3.65
C LYS A 204 -14.54 -12.72 4.00
N HIS A 205 -14.79 -11.76 4.89
CA HIS A 205 -16.13 -11.39 5.32
C HIS A 205 -16.96 -10.85 4.15
N ILE A 206 -16.40 -9.94 3.34
CA ILE A 206 -17.04 -9.40 2.13
C ILE A 206 -17.38 -10.53 1.16
N ARG A 207 -16.44 -11.45 0.91
CA ARG A 207 -16.68 -12.64 0.08
C ARG A 207 -17.90 -13.43 0.57
N ASP A 208 -17.88 -13.81 1.84
CA ASP A 208 -18.93 -14.64 2.44
C ASP A 208 -20.30 -13.94 2.34
N GLN A 209 -20.35 -12.61 2.55
CA GLN A 209 -21.60 -11.84 2.41
C GLN A 209 -22.06 -11.74 0.96
N ILE A 210 -21.17 -11.47 0.00
CA ILE A 210 -21.53 -11.44 -1.42
C ILE A 210 -22.12 -12.80 -1.83
N GLU A 211 -21.50 -13.90 -1.43
CA GLU A 211 -21.98 -15.26 -1.74
C GLU A 211 -23.36 -15.52 -1.14
N ALA A 212 -23.58 -15.13 0.12
CA ALA A 212 -24.85 -15.27 0.82
C ALA A 212 -25.98 -14.47 0.14
N TYR A 213 -25.75 -13.19 -0.15
CA TYR A 213 -26.78 -12.32 -0.76
C TYR A 213 -27.07 -12.66 -2.22
N THR A 214 -26.12 -13.26 -2.94
CA THR A 214 -26.25 -13.51 -4.38
C THR A 214 -26.53 -14.98 -4.71
N GLY A 215 -26.57 -15.85 -3.70
CA GLY A 215 -26.83 -17.29 -3.86
C GLY A 215 -25.75 -18.02 -4.67
N LYS A 216 -24.51 -17.51 -4.68
CA LYS A 216 -23.43 -18.11 -5.47
C LYS A 216 -23.03 -19.46 -4.91
N LYS A 217 -23.17 -20.50 -5.74
CA LYS A 217 -22.78 -21.87 -5.40
C LYS A 217 -21.26 -22.09 -5.39
N ARG A 218 -20.52 -21.33 -6.20
CA ARG A 218 -19.06 -21.40 -6.26
C ARG A 218 -18.47 -20.26 -5.45
N SER A 219 -17.52 -20.59 -4.58
CA SER A 219 -16.83 -19.58 -3.80
C SER A 219 -15.99 -18.65 -4.68
N ILE A 220 -16.09 -17.35 -4.43
CA ILE A 220 -15.33 -16.31 -5.10
C ILE A 220 -13.86 -16.41 -4.62
N PRO A 221 -12.89 -16.67 -5.50
CA PRO A 221 -11.48 -16.73 -5.09
C PRO A 221 -11.02 -15.38 -4.54
N ILE A 222 -10.24 -15.43 -3.46
CA ILE A 222 -9.52 -14.27 -2.91
C ILE A 222 -8.04 -14.47 -3.21
N ILE A 223 -7.46 -13.53 -3.94
CA ILE A 223 -6.05 -13.50 -4.31
C ILE A 223 -5.41 -12.37 -3.52
N ALA A 224 -4.37 -12.65 -2.75
CA ALA A 224 -3.62 -11.63 -2.02
C ALA A 224 -2.21 -11.52 -2.58
N GLN A 225 -1.70 -10.29 -2.67
CA GLN A 225 -0.31 -10.05 -3.03
C GLN A 225 0.27 -8.94 -2.17
N ASP A 226 1.37 -9.29 -1.52
CA ASP A 226 2.21 -8.37 -0.78
C ASP A 226 3.67 -8.86 -0.84
N PRO A 227 4.63 -8.01 -1.22
CA PRO A 227 6.05 -8.40 -1.28
C PRO A 227 6.66 -8.77 0.08
N GLU A 228 5.97 -8.47 1.18
CA GLU A 228 6.39 -8.83 2.53
C GLU A 228 5.87 -10.20 2.99
N TYR A 229 4.97 -10.85 2.24
CA TYR A 229 4.53 -12.20 2.61
C TYR A 229 5.68 -13.20 2.52
N ASP A 230 5.92 -13.89 3.62
CA ASP A 230 6.71 -15.10 3.64
C ASP A 230 5.82 -16.35 3.58
N ASP A 231 6.43 -17.53 3.55
CA ASP A 231 5.69 -18.79 3.45
C ASP A 231 4.80 -19.05 4.66
N SER A 232 5.12 -18.46 5.82
CA SER A 232 4.27 -18.54 7.01
C SER A 232 2.98 -17.77 6.81
N CYS A 233 3.09 -16.52 6.32
CA CYS A 233 1.94 -15.69 5.96
C CYS A 233 1.05 -16.39 4.94
N LYS A 234 1.65 -16.93 3.86
CA LYS A 234 0.91 -17.65 2.80
C LYS A 234 0.13 -18.84 3.35
N ARG A 235 0.75 -19.65 4.21
CA ARG A 235 0.08 -20.79 4.87
C ARG A 235 -1.08 -20.35 5.76
N VAL A 236 -0.88 -19.32 6.58
CA VAL A 236 -1.95 -18.81 7.47
C VAL A 236 -3.10 -18.23 6.66
N LEU A 237 -2.83 -17.45 5.60
CA LEU A 237 -3.85 -16.92 4.69
C LEU A 237 -4.71 -18.03 4.07
N GLN A 238 -4.05 -19.07 3.55
CA GLN A 238 -4.76 -20.21 2.96
C GLN A 238 -5.56 -20.99 4.00
N ARG A 239 -4.93 -21.33 5.14
CA ARG A 239 -5.54 -22.18 6.17
C ARG A 239 -6.67 -21.49 6.93
N GLU A 240 -6.47 -20.25 7.36
CA GLU A 240 -7.41 -19.54 8.23
C GLU A 240 -8.53 -18.83 7.47
N LEU A 241 -8.24 -18.35 6.26
CA LEU A 241 -9.13 -17.45 5.52
C LEU A 241 -9.50 -17.97 4.12
N GLY A 242 -8.83 -19.02 3.62
CA GLY A 242 -9.02 -19.51 2.25
C GLY A 242 -8.58 -18.47 1.22
N ILE A 243 -7.48 -17.76 1.50
CA ILE A 243 -6.92 -16.71 0.64
C ILE A 243 -5.66 -17.24 -0.02
N GLN A 244 -5.62 -17.18 -1.35
CA GLN A 244 -4.45 -17.55 -2.14
C GLN A 244 -3.47 -16.37 -2.18
N ALA A 245 -2.38 -16.47 -1.43
CA ALA A 245 -1.28 -15.54 -1.56
C ALA A 245 -0.48 -15.82 -2.84
N THR A 246 -0.07 -14.76 -3.54
CA THR A 246 0.61 -14.81 -4.84
C THR A 246 1.85 -13.92 -4.84
N GLU A 247 2.73 -14.13 -5.82
CA GLU A 247 4.01 -13.44 -5.96
C GLU A 247 4.15 -12.83 -7.36
N HIS A 248 5.25 -12.12 -7.63
CA HIS A 248 5.64 -11.73 -8.99
C HIS A 248 4.56 -11.00 -9.80
N PHE A 249 3.81 -10.11 -9.13
CA PHE A 249 2.74 -9.31 -9.73
C PHE A 249 1.54 -10.13 -10.24
N ASP A 250 1.40 -11.40 -9.85
CA ASP A 250 0.26 -12.26 -10.17
C ASP A 250 -1.09 -11.69 -9.66
N GLY A 251 -1.10 -10.99 -8.53
CA GLY A 251 -2.28 -10.28 -8.02
C GLY A 251 -2.75 -9.17 -8.96
N PHE A 252 -1.83 -8.36 -9.51
CA PHE A 252 -2.17 -7.34 -10.50
C PHE A 252 -2.66 -7.96 -11.81
N LYS A 253 -2.08 -9.09 -12.24
CA LYS A 253 -2.52 -9.81 -13.45
C LYS A 253 -3.90 -10.45 -13.29
N ALA A 254 -4.36 -10.68 -12.06
CA ALA A 254 -5.68 -11.20 -11.77
C ALA A 254 -6.80 -10.12 -11.84
N LEU A 255 -6.45 -8.84 -12.01
CA LEU A 255 -7.42 -7.76 -12.11
C LEU A 255 -8.23 -7.87 -13.39
N THR A 256 -9.55 -7.74 -13.25
CA THR A 256 -10.51 -7.73 -14.36
C THR A 256 -11.60 -6.68 -14.09
N LYS A 257 -12.48 -6.44 -15.07
CA LYS A 257 -13.68 -5.60 -14.90
C LYS A 257 -14.64 -6.07 -13.79
N ASP A 258 -14.55 -7.34 -13.41
CA ASP A 258 -15.42 -7.99 -12.42
C ASP A 258 -14.66 -8.31 -11.12
N SER A 259 -13.51 -7.68 -10.90
CA SER A 259 -12.77 -7.80 -9.64
C SER A 259 -13.32 -6.83 -8.58
N LEU A 260 -13.31 -7.26 -7.32
CA LEU A 260 -13.33 -6.35 -6.17
C LEU A 260 -11.90 -6.22 -5.66
N VAL A 261 -11.40 -5.00 -5.51
CA VAL A 261 -10.03 -4.75 -5.04
C VAL A 261 -10.05 -4.27 -3.59
N ILE A 262 -9.16 -4.79 -2.75
CA ILE A 262 -8.96 -4.33 -1.39
C ILE A 262 -7.51 -3.87 -1.26
N CYS A 263 -7.31 -2.60 -0.94
CA CYS A 263 -5.99 -1.98 -0.87
C CYS A 263 -6.00 -0.92 0.22
N ILE A 264 -5.38 -1.21 1.37
CA ILE A 264 -5.48 -0.36 2.57
C ILE A 264 -4.07 0.04 3.00
N ALA A 265 -3.79 1.33 3.00
CA ALA A 265 -2.53 1.99 3.31
C ALA A 265 -1.32 1.37 2.57
N PRO A 266 -1.37 1.26 1.23
CA PRO A 266 -0.25 0.69 0.48
C PRO A 266 0.97 1.61 0.56
N SER A 267 2.17 1.04 0.64
CA SER A 267 3.44 1.80 0.57
C SER A 267 3.79 2.26 -0.86
N VAL A 268 3.00 1.84 -1.84
CA VAL A 268 3.10 2.18 -3.26
C VAL A 268 1.74 2.64 -3.75
N ASP A 269 1.69 3.36 -4.86
CA ASP A 269 0.43 3.81 -5.45
C ASP A 269 -0.32 2.67 -6.19
N ALA A 270 -0.72 1.65 -5.43
CA ALA A 270 -1.39 0.47 -5.95
C ALA A 270 -2.79 0.77 -6.47
N VAL A 271 -3.47 1.78 -5.93
CA VAL A 271 -4.83 2.17 -6.36
C VAL A 271 -4.77 2.76 -7.77
N SER A 272 -3.84 3.69 -8.06
CA SER A 272 -3.70 4.22 -9.42
C SER A 272 -3.31 3.12 -10.41
N MET A 273 -2.41 2.21 -10.03
CA MET A 273 -2.08 1.05 -10.87
C MET A 273 -3.32 0.19 -11.17
N VAL A 274 -4.17 -0.10 -10.18
CA VAL A 274 -5.42 -0.85 -10.37
C VAL A 274 -6.34 -0.13 -11.36
N CYS A 275 -6.50 1.18 -11.20
CA CYS A 275 -7.31 1.99 -12.09
C CYS A 275 -6.77 1.98 -13.53
N ASP A 276 -5.46 2.16 -13.71
CA ASP A 276 -4.80 2.12 -15.01
C ASP A 276 -5.01 0.77 -15.71
N LEU A 277 -4.79 -0.33 -14.99
CA LEU A 277 -4.90 -1.70 -15.52
C LEU A 277 -6.33 -2.10 -15.85
N THR A 278 -7.32 -1.43 -15.27
CA THR A 278 -8.75 -1.69 -15.50
C THR A 278 -9.45 -0.54 -16.24
N SER A 279 -8.69 0.43 -16.73
CA SER A 279 -9.18 1.66 -17.38
C SER A 279 -10.04 1.37 -18.62
N ALA A 280 -9.68 0.36 -19.40
CA ALA A 280 -10.45 -0.12 -20.56
C ALA A 280 -11.87 -0.59 -20.22
N HIS A 281 -12.18 -0.74 -18.93
CA HIS A 281 -13.49 -1.12 -18.42
C HIS A 281 -14.11 -0.03 -17.52
N GLY A 282 -13.46 1.12 -17.35
CA GLY A 282 -13.86 2.13 -16.38
C GLY A 282 -13.63 1.72 -14.92
N GLY A 283 -12.63 0.87 -14.66
CA GLY A 283 -12.26 0.44 -13.31
C GLY A 283 -12.66 -1.02 -12.97
N PRO A 284 -12.27 -1.51 -11.78
CA PRO A 284 -12.79 -2.76 -11.23
C PRO A 284 -14.27 -2.60 -10.86
N ARG A 285 -14.93 -3.68 -10.44
CA ARG A 285 -16.33 -3.62 -9.99
C ARG A 285 -16.48 -2.80 -8.72
N ALA A 286 -15.57 -2.99 -7.79
CA ALA A 286 -15.54 -2.26 -6.53
C ALA A 286 -14.12 -2.13 -6.00
N ILE A 287 -13.88 -1.13 -5.17
CA ILE A 287 -12.62 -0.91 -4.45
C ILE A 287 -12.94 -0.60 -2.98
N LEU A 288 -12.33 -1.33 -2.06
CA LEU A 288 -12.26 -0.97 -0.65
C LEU A 288 -10.84 -0.46 -0.36
N CYS A 289 -10.71 0.81 -0.02
CA CYS A 289 -9.42 1.42 0.29
C CYS A 289 -9.60 2.55 1.31
N ASP A 290 -8.49 3.18 1.71
CA ASP A 290 -8.57 4.45 2.41
C ASP A 290 -9.24 5.50 1.52
N GLU A 291 -9.53 6.66 2.09
CA GLU A 291 -10.04 7.77 1.30
C GLU A 291 -9.10 8.09 0.13
N ILE A 292 -9.65 8.16 -1.08
CA ILE A 292 -8.93 8.60 -2.26
C ILE A 292 -8.96 10.12 -2.19
N ASP A 293 -7.90 10.71 -1.61
CA ASP A 293 -7.74 12.16 -1.54
C ASP A 293 -7.53 12.71 -2.94
N MET A 294 -8.58 13.32 -3.49
CA MET A 294 -8.48 14.14 -4.68
C MET A 294 -8.47 15.58 -4.22
N ASP A 295 -7.36 16.27 -4.45
CA ASP A 295 -7.22 17.70 -4.17
C ASP A 295 -8.27 18.45 -5.02
N THR A 296 -9.46 18.70 -4.46
CA THR A 296 -10.66 19.19 -5.17
C THR A 296 -10.60 20.68 -5.53
N SER A 297 -9.55 21.39 -5.13
CA SER A 297 -9.49 22.84 -5.19
C SER A 297 -9.23 23.43 -6.59
N PHE A 298 -8.70 22.65 -7.55
CA PHE A 298 -8.32 23.16 -8.88
C PHE A 298 -9.23 22.69 -10.03
N TRP A 299 -10.14 21.74 -9.80
CA TRP A 299 -10.61 20.85 -10.87
C TRP A 299 -12.10 20.91 -11.20
N HIS A 300 -12.84 21.84 -10.58
CA HIS A 300 -14.26 21.95 -10.85
C HIS A 300 -14.60 22.63 -12.18
N ASP A 301 -13.74 23.51 -12.71
CA ASP A 301 -14.15 24.37 -13.83
C ASP A 301 -13.28 24.35 -15.10
N ALA A 302 -12.06 23.80 -15.09
CA ALA A 302 -11.12 24.03 -16.21
C ALA A 302 -10.65 22.78 -17.01
N ASN A 303 -10.83 21.55 -16.53
CA ASN A 303 -10.35 20.37 -17.28
C ASN A 303 -11.19 19.12 -17.03
N THR A 304 -11.91 18.66 -18.04
CA THR A 304 -12.63 17.37 -18.08
C THR A 304 -11.71 16.14 -18.19
N ASN A 305 -10.39 16.34 -18.11
CA ASN A 305 -9.35 15.33 -18.34
C ASN A 305 -8.57 14.91 -17.09
N VAL A 306 -9.00 15.29 -15.89
CA VAL A 306 -8.34 14.85 -14.65
C VAL A 306 -8.73 13.41 -14.37
N ALA A 307 -7.74 12.51 -14.35
CA ALA A 307 -7.88 11.07 -14.18
C ALA A 307 -9.15 10.53 -14.89
N PRO A 308 -9.19 10.42 -16.23
CA PRO A 308 -10.40 10.09 -16.99
C PRO A 308 -11.07 8.76 -16.60
N TRP A 309 -10.41 7.94 -15.76
CA TRP A 309 -10.92 6.71 -15.13
C TRP A 309 -11.69 6.94 -13.81
N LEU A 310 -11.48 8.05 -13.11
CA LEU A 310 -12.19 8.46 -11.88
C LEU A 310 -13.37 9.36 -12.21
N ARG A 311 -14.10 9.03 -13.28
CA ARG A 311 -15.39 9.63 -13.61
C ARG A 311 -16.39 9.34 -12.50
N TRP A 312 -16.50 10.23 -11.51
CA TRP A 312 -17.36 10.05 -10.33
C TRP A 312 -18.81 9.70 -10.66
N HIS A 313 -19.33 10.10 -11.83
CA HIS A 313 -20.66 9.71 -12.26
C HIS A 313 -20.82 8.18 -12.42
N ASN A 314 -19.71 7.47 -12.66
CA ASN A 314 -19.67 6.01 -12.75
C ASN A 314 -19.59 5.31 -11.38
N TRP A 315 -19.38 6.06 -10.29
CA TRP A 315 -19.30 5.53 -8.93
C TRP A 315 -20.54 5.99 -8.14
N ASP A 316 -20.95 5.21 -7.16
CA ASP A 316 -22.15 5.48 -6.33
C ASP A 316 -22.11 6.78 -5.51
N GLY A 317 -20.97 7.48 -5.43
CA GLY A 317 -20.89 8.86 -4.91
C GLY A 317 -21.12 8.99 -3.41
N VAL A 318 -21.19 7.87 -2.68
CA VAL A 318 -21.46 7.82 -1.23
C VAL A 318 -20.23 8.24 -0.39
N THR A 319 -19.07 8.44 -1.02
CA THR A 319 -17.76 8.64 -0.36
C THR A 319 -17.14 10.02 -0.62
N ARG A 320 -17.93 11.04 -1.02
CA ARG A 320 -17.44 12.42 -1.05
C ARG A 320 -17.22 12.93 0.38
N SER A 321 -15.98 13.07 0.85
CA SER A 321 -15.72 14.07 1.89
C SER A 321 -15.64 15.43 1.19
N THR A 322 -16.75 16.15 1.18
CA THR A 322 -16.75 17.58 0.88
C THR A 322 -16.30 18.30 2.14
N LYS A 323 -15.00 18.49 2.35
CA LYS A 323 -14.53 19.56 3.25
C LYS A 323 -13.04 19.85 3.07
N LYS A 324 -12.74 21.08 2.63
CA LYS A 324 -12.01 22.07 3.45
C LYS A 324 -12.52 23.50 3.19
N GLU A 325 -12.57 24.27 4.27
CA GLU A 325 -13.00 25.68 4.37
C GLU A 325 -11.85 26.69 4.14
N ASP A 326 -10.65 26.25 3.74
CA ASP A 326 -9.43 27.09 3.82
C ASP A 326 -8.89 27.61 2.47
N GLY A 327 -9.55 27.35 1.34
CA GLY A 327 -9.37 28.13 0.10
C GLY A 327 -7.96 28.19 -0.53
N HIS A 328 -7.01 27.36 -0.11
CA HIS A 328 -5.64 27.38 -0.64
C HIS A 328 -5.37 26.23 -1.63
N LEU A 329 -4.81 26.60 -2.79
CA LEU A 329 -4.68 25.81 -4.01
C LEU A 329 -3.40 24.94 -4.05
N ALA A 330 -3.56 23.67 -4.44
CA ALA A 330 -2.64 22.77 -5.14
C ALA A 330 -1.25 22.39 -4.57
N ASP A 331 -0.74 22.96 -3.46
CA ASP A 331 0.58 22.58 -2.94
C ASP A 331 0.52 21.64 -1.72
N ARG A 332 -0.61 21.60 -1.01
CA ARG A 332 -0.67 20.91 0.28
C ARG A 332 -0.57 19.39 0.18
N THR A 333 -1.16 18.74 -0.83
CA THR A 333 -1.08 17.27 -0.96
C THR A 333 0.29 16.83 -1.47
N SER A 334 0.91 17.58 -2.38
CA SER A 334 2.29 17.34 -2.83
C SER A 334 3.29 17.57 -1.71
N GLN A 335 3.09 18.63 -0.91
CA GLN A 335 3.90 18.94 0.25
C GLN A 335 3.68 17.90 1.36
N LEU A 336 2.44 17.50 1.65
CA LEU A 336 2.11 16.42 2.60
C LEU A 336 2.65 15.07 2.12
N MET A 337 2.61 14.75 0.83
CA MET A 337 3.19 13.51 0.29
C MET A 337 4.72 13.57 0.24
N ALA A 338 5.33 14.73 -0.01
CA ALA A 338 6.78 14.91 0.07
C ALA A 338 7.28 14.89 1.52
N GLU A 339 6.53 15.47 2.46
CA GLU A 339 6.72 15.37 3.91
C GLU A 339 6.51 13.93 4.38
N TYR A 340 5.49 13.25 3.86
CA TYR A 340 5.20 11.84 4.13
C TYR A 340 6.33 10.96 3.62
N VAL A 341 6.72 11.06 2.34
CA VAL A 341 7.86 10.31 1.76
C VAL A 341 9.19 10.69 2.42
N GLY A 342 9.36 11.96 2.81
CA GLY A 342 10.51 12.45 3.56
C GLY A 342 10.61 11.85 4.95
N SER A 343 9.47 11.66 5.63
CA SER A 343 9.36 11.05 6.96
C SER A 343 9.33 9.51 6.93
N CYS A 344 8.83 8.89 5.85
CA CYS A 344 8.83 7.44 5.63
C CYS A 344 10.19 6.86 5.21
N ARG A 345 11.21 7.70 4.93
CA ARG A 345 12.56 7.23 4.54
C ARG A 345 13.42 6.73 5.69
N GLN A 346 12.97 6.83 6.94
CA GLN A 346 13.71 6.26 8.07
C GLN A 346 13.43 4.76 8.23
N VAL A 347 14.21 3.97 7.50
CA VAL A 347 14.75 2.63 7.80
C VAL A 347 14.15 1.92 9.03
N SER A 348 12.86 1.61 9.00
CA SER A 348 12.13 0.53 9.71
C SER A 348 10.64 0.86 9.67
N PHE A 349 9.83 -0.08 9.17
CA PHE A 349 8.38 0.05 9.04
C PHE A 349 7.67 0.58 10.29
N GLY A 350 6.68 1.44 10.03
CA GLY A 350 5.74 2.01 10.98
C GLY A 350 5.86 3.52 10.96
N ASP A 351 4.89 4.21 10.36
CA ASP A 351 4.73 5.66 10.50
C ASP A 351 4.97 6.00 11.97
N PHE A 352 5.96 6.84 12.28
CA PHE A 352 6.22 7.23 13.68
C PHE A 352 4.91 7.74 14.32
N LYS A 353 4.05 8.40 13.53
CA LYS A 353 2.70 8.79 13.88
C LYS A 353 1.76 7.61 14.14
N ASP A 354 1.77 6.57 13.31
CA ASP A 354 1.03 5.32 13.57
C ASP A 354 1.56 4.59 14.81
N CYS A 355 2.82 4.83 15.17
CA CYS A 355 3.48 4.17 16.29
C CYS A 355 3.48 4.98 17.60
N VAL A 356 3.23 6.29 17.55
CA VAL A 356 3.43 7.18 18.69
C VAL A 356 2.26 8.16 18.80
N GLY A 357 1.32 8.12 17.87
CA GLY A 357 0.16 9.00 17.77
C GLY A 357 0.50 10.43 17.35
N ILE A 358 1.77 10.78 17.14
CA ILE A 358 2.25 12.12 16.74
C ILE A 358 3.36 12.00 15.69
N PRO A 359 3.47 12.93 14.73
CA PRO A 359 4.58 12.98 13.75
C PRO A 359 5.97 13.01 14.40
N GLN A 360 6.99 12.46 13.73
CA GLN A 360 8.36 12.40 14.26
C GLN A 360 8.98 13.80 14.44
N ASN A 361 8.71 14.74 13.55
CA ASN A 361 9.17 16.12 13.68
C ASN A 361 8.57 16.81 14.92
N GLU A 362 7.28 16.58 15.18
CA GLU A 362 6.62 17.02 16.40
C GLU A 362 7.25 16.35 17.63
N TRP A 363 7.53 15.03 17.59
CA TRP A 363 8.24 14.35 18.66
C TRP A 363 9.63 14.94 18.91
N ARG A 364 10.40 15.18 17.86
CA ARG A 364 11.74 15.78 17.98
C ARG A 364 11.70 17.20 18.50
N THR A 365 10.58 17.88 18.40
CA THR A 365 10.40 19.23 18.95
C THR A 365 9.94 19.16 20.41
N THR A 366 8.88 18.40 20.68
CA THR A 366 8.22 18.29 21.99
C THR A 366 8.99 17.42 22.99
N TYR A 367 9.68 16.39 22.50
CA TYR A 367 10.42 15.38 23.27
C TYR A 367 11.86 15.24 22.75
N HIS A 368 12.52 16.35 22.42
CA HIS A 368 13.86 16.39 21.82
C HIS A 368 14.92 15.59 22.61
N ASN A 369 14.74 15.47 23.91
CA ASN A 369 15.58 14.78 24.88
C ASN A 369 15.20 13.29 25.09
N LEU A 370 14.13 12.80 24.44
CA LEU A 370 13.76 11.39 24.46
C LEU A 370 14.18 10.68 23.16
N PRO A 371 14.74 9.47 23.25
CA PRO A 371 15.02 8.67 22.06
C PRO A 371 13.71 8.29 21.37
N THR A 372 13.73 8.29 20.04
CA THR A 372 12.67 7.70 19.21
C THR A 372 12.58 6.18 19.46
N PRO A 373 11.43 5.54 19.21
CA PRO A 373 11.33 4.08 19.31
C PRO A 373 12.35 3.33 18.44
N ALA A 374 12.74 3.90 17.30
CA ALA A 374 13.79 3.34 16.44
C ALA A 374 15.18 3.39 17.12
N GLU A 375 15.56 4.52 17.72
CA GLU A 375 16.80 4.66 18.48
C GLU A 375 16.82 3.72 19.69
N LEU A 376 15.71 3.64 20.42
CA LEU A 376 15.50 2.67 21.51
C LEU A 376 15.75 1.23 21.06
N LYS A 377 15.20 0.85 19.90
CA LYS A 377 15.37 -0.48 19.34
C LYS A 377 16.82 -0.76 18.96
N MET A 378 17.50 0.20 18.32
CA MET A 378 18.91 0.08 17.93
C MET A 378 19.82 -0.06 19.15
N GLU A 379 19.71 0.84 20.12
CA GLU A 379 20.56 0.80 21.32
C GLU A 379 20.31 -0.47 22.15
N LEU A 380 19.07 -0.95 22.23
CA LEU A 380 18.79 -2.19 22.93
C LEU A 380 19.34 -3.40 22.17
N GLN A 381 19.37 -3.37 20.83
CA GLN A 381 20.06 -4.39 20.03
C GLN A 381 21.59 -4.37 20.27
N GLU A 382 22.21 -3.19 20.38
CA GLU A 382 23.63 -3.07 20.73
C GLU A 382 23.95 -3.68 22.11
N LEU A 383 23.00 -3.62 23.04
CA LEU A 383 23.12 -4.24 24.37
C LEU A 383 22.69 -5.71 24.41
N GLY A 384 22.50 -6.35 23.25
CA GLY A 384 22.09 -7.77 23.16
C GLY A 384 20.66 -8.04 23.64
N GLY A 385 19.80 -7.02 23.66
CA GLY A 385 18.42 -7.13 24.15
C GLY A 385 18.27 -7.03 25.68
N ASP A 386 19.34 -6.74 26.42
CA ASP A 386 19.33 -6.68 27.88
C ASP A 386 18.66 -5.39 28.41
N LYS A 387 17.39 -5.52 28.80
CA LYS A 387 16.59 -4.44 29.37
C LYS A 387 17.18 -3.83 30.63
N ALA A 388 17.86 -4.63 31.47
CA ALA A 388 18.41 -4.13 32.73
C ALA A 388 19.60 -3.21 32.46
N LYS A 389 20.49 -3.61 31.54
CA LYS A 389 21.59 -2.75 31.07
C LYS A 389 21.08 -1.49 30.40
N TYR A 390 20.03 -1.59 29.59
CA TYR A 390 19.45 -0.42 28.95
C TYR A 390 18.80 0.53 29.94
N LYS A 391 18.01 0.00 30.89
CA LYS A 391 17.41 0.80 31.95
C LYS A 391 18.49 1.46 32.83
N ALA A 392 19.61 0.79 33.08
CA ALA A 392 20.74 1.39 33.76
C ALA A 392 21.40 2.53 32.95
N ARG A 393 21.45 2.40 31.62
CA ARG A 393 22.04 3.41 30.72
C ARG A 393 21.17 4.65 30.54
N ARG A 394 19.86 4.49 30.39
CA ARG A 394 18.89 5.56 30.03
C ARG A 394 18.00 6.01 31.18
N GLY A 395 17.94 5.26 32.27
CA GLY A 395 17.20 5.63 33.48
C GLY A 395 15.76 6.02 33.21
N LYS A 396 15.41 7.26 33.58
CA LYS A 396 14.04 7.82 33.50
C LYS A 396 13.54 8.02 32.05
N GLU A 397 14.44 8.21 31.09
CA GLU A 397 14.06 8.43 29.68
C GLU A 397 13.36 7.19 29.10
N PHE A 398 13.83 5.99 29.46
CA PHE A 398 13.20 4.73 29.05
C PHE A 398 11.77 4.63 29.58
N ASP A 399 11.58 4.88 30.88
CA ASP A 399 10.26 4.79 31.51
C ASP A 399 9.30 5.86 30.93
N GLN A 400 9.80 7.05 30.55
CA GLN A 400 9.02 8.11 29.91
C GLN A 400 8.55 7.74 28.50
N VAL A 401 9.45 7.28 27.62
CA VAL A 401 9.04 6.84 26.27
C VAL A 401 8.13 5.62 26.34
N PHE A 402 8.38 4.74 27.31
CA PHE A 402 7.55 3.56 27.56
C PHE A 402 6.13 3.93 27.98
N ASN A 403 5.97 4.82 28.95
CA ASN A 403 4.66 5.28 29.41
C ASN A 403 3.92 6.07 28.33
N PHE A 404 4.62 6.96 27.62
CA PHE A 404 4.04 7.73 26.53
C PHE A 404 3.48 6.83 25.43
N SER A 405 4.28 5.85 24.98
CA SER A 405 3.84 4.87 24.00
C SER A 405 2.59 4.16 24.52
N LYS A 406 2.62 3.63 25.75
CA LYS A 406 1.50 2.91 26.36
C LYS A 406 0.19 3.73 26.38
N GLU A 407 0.25 5.01 26.72
CA GLU A 407 -0.91 5.91 26.78
C GLU A 407 -1.50 6.20 25.40
N LYS A 408 -0.68 6.62 24.43
CA LYS A 408 -1.14 6.93 23.07
C LYS A 408 -1.69 5.69 22.37
N TYR A 409 -1.05 4.54 22.55
CA TYR A 409 -1.48 3.27 21.98
C TYR A 409 -2.77 2.70 22.57
N ALA A 410 -3.16 3.08 23.78
CA ALA A 410 -4.46 2.70 24.33
C ALA A 410 -5.61 3.39 23.56
N ALA A 411 -5.35 4.57 22.98
CA ALA A 411 -6.31 5.31 22.17
C ALA A 411 -6.46 4.76 20.74
N GLU A 412 -5.47 4.02 20.22
CA GLU A 412 -5.38 3.57 18.82
C GLU A 412 -6.29 2.40 18.41
N GLY A 413 -7.14 1.87 19.31
CA GLY A 413 -8.22 0.95 18.92
C GLY A 413 -9.14 1.51 17.81
N LYS A 414 -9.06 2.84 17.56
CA LYS A 414 -9.73 3.57 16.47
C LYS A 414 -9.12 3.37 15.07
N VAL A 415 -7.84 2.99 14.93
CA VAL A 415 -7.07 3.18 13.68
C VAL A 415 -7.20 2.02 12.66
N ILE A 416 -7.71 0.85 13.06
CA ILE A 416 -7.58 -0.36 12.23
C ILE A 416 -8.35 -0.30 10.90
N PHE A 417 -9.48 0.41 10.87
CA PHE A 417 -10.37 0.57 9.70
C PHE A 417 -10.80 2.03 9.52
N GLY A 418 -9.95 2.98 9.93
CA GLY A 418 -10.26 4.42 9.86
C GLY A 418 -10.76 4.82 8.46
N ASP A 419 -11.88 5.54 8.41
CA ASP A 419 -12.55 6.12 7.23
C ASP A 419 -12.47 5.33 5.92
N LEU A 420 -12.48 3.99 5.98
CA LEU A 420 -12.44 3.16 4.78
C LEU A 420 -13.60 3.51 3.88
N LYS A 421 -13.29 3.68 2.60
CA LYS A 421 -14.25 4.01 1.56
C LYS A 421 -14.46 2.79 0.68
N PHE A 422 -15.73 2.48 0.44
CA PHE A 422 -16.13 1.41 -0.45
C PHE A 422 -16.73 2.03 -1.71
N TYR A 423 -16.01 1.95 -2.82
CA TYR A 423 -16.42 2.51 -4.11
C TYR A 423 -17.02 1.40 -4.95
N VAL A 424 -18.26 1.55 -5.43
CA VAL A 424 -18.89 0.58 -6.35
C VAL A 424 -19.18 1.21 -7.70
N ARG A 425 -18.75 0.56 -8.78
CA ARG A 425 -19.00 1.00 -10.15
C ARG A 425 -20.47 0.73 -10.52
N LYS A 426 -21.20 1.80 -10.86
CA LYS A 426 -22.57 1.74 -11.39
C LYS A 426 -22.59 0.92 -12.68
N SER A 427 -23.61 0.09 -12.81
CA SER A 427 -23.76 -0.84 -13.93
C SER A 427 -24.18 -0.18 -15.21
#